data_AF-A0A9R0U259-F1
#
_entry.id   AF-A0A9R0U259-F1
#
_cell.length_a   1.000
_cell.length_b   1.000
_cell.length_c   1.000
_cell.angle_alpha   90.00
_cell.angle_beta   90.00
_cell.angle_gamma   90.00
#
_symmetry.space_group_name_H-M   'P 1'
#
loop_
_entity.id
_entity.type
_entity.pdbx_description
1 polymer ?
#
loop_
_entity_poly.entity_id
_entity_poly.type
_entity_poly.pdbx_seq_one_letter_code
_entity_poly.pdbx_strand_id
1 'polypeptide(L)'
;MLRKPGLQFWGQSRHVIKAQGAVFAFVDLTAGPFSWGPAVGGDGVRTELTLPNVAKTVGAVAEITEEEAEESLQDTIRERFSSVGEDYHAVDILLAEIDVYELFAFKHCMKRRIQLALCKELDQRMHELKNELEGYHSGDSEEINKKKALDALKRMEKWNLFKDTSEEHHSYTVARDSFLAHLGSTLWGSMRHVIAPSVSHRAYHYYEKLSFQLYFVTQEKARNIKQLPINVKSIRDGLSSLLLPSQKSMFTQHMLSLSEEPALMMAFSMARRAAAVPLLLVNGTYRSTVRTYLDSAILQHQLQKLSEQTSLKGEHTNHRSTLEVPVFWFIHSEPLLLDKHYQAKALSNMVVVVQSDVDSWESHIQCNGRSILWDLRKPVKAAIAASAEYVSGLLPMHLAYSSAHETASEDWTWSVGCNPLSISSKGWRLSEFQQDVIARNYIITGVEESIRVVNSAIQRLITERTSEQGFKIFKTKESVMVEKYNSVVNMWRRVAFMSRGLRYGDAVKLMSSLEEASNGFSHAVNSTISNLHPAKCARQRKIDVQLDMTTIPAFIVVFGLLWFLLRPRRPKPKIN
;
A
#
# COMPACT_ATOMS: atom_id res chain seq x y z
N MET A 1 24.96 30.98 -9.72
CA MET A 1 25.73 31.10 -8.46
C MET A 1 24.91 30.35 -7.40
N LEU A 2 25.24 29.13 -7.01
CA LEU A 2 26.39 28.75 -6.19
C LEU A 2 27.00 27.43 -6.70
N ARG A 3 28.31 27.45 -6.99
CA ARG A 3 29.18 26.28 -7.05
C ARG A 3 29.90 26.21 -5.69
N LYS A 4 29.67 25.12 -4.94
CA LYS A 4 30.53 24.28 -4.06
C LYS A 4 31.71 24.91 -3.25
N PRO A 5 32.14 24.33 -2.09
CA PRO A 5 32.21 22.87 -1.85
C PRO A 5 31.82 22.36 -0.44
N GLY A 6 31.43 21.08 -0.40
CA GLY A 6 31.17 20.28 0.79
C GLY A 6 30.17 19.19 0.44
N LEU A 7 30.53 17.92 0.63
CA LEU A 7 29.82 16.70 0.19
C LEU A 7 29.84 16.43 -1.33
N GLN A 8 31.01 16.02 -1.80
CA GLN A 8 31.07 14.83 -2.65
C GLN A 8 30.64 13.63 -1.80
N PHE A 9 29.40 13.15 -1.97
CA PHE A 9 29.20 11.71 -1.82
C PHE A 9 29.75 11.04 -3.09
N TRP A 10 30.36 9.87 -2.91
CA TRP A 10 31.19 9.12 -3.87
C TRP A 10 32.69 9.44 -3.83
N GLY A 11 33.28 9.29 -2.65
CA GLY A 11 34.61 8.70 -2.55
C GLY A 11 34.46 7.17 -2.56
N GLN A 12 35.16 6.50 -3.49
CA GLN A 12 35.47 5.08 -3.40
C GLN A 12 36.14 4.80 -2.06
N SER A 13 35.37 4.45 -1.02
CA SER A 13 35.95 3.79 0.13
C SER A 13 36.26 2.36 -0.31
N ARG A 14 37.55 2.04 -0.43
CA ARG A 14 38.10 0.72 -0.69
C ARG A 14 37.86 -0.20 0.52
N HIS A 15 36.61 -0.44 0.86
CA HIS A 15 36.13 -1.64 1.54
C HIS A 15 34.67 -1.83 1.13
N VAL A 16 34.47 -2.05 -0.17
CA VAL A 16 33.25 -2.72 -0.63
C VAL A 16 33.33 -4.12 -0.06
N ILE A 17 32.64 -4.36 1.05
CA ILE A 17 32.26 -5.72 1.42
C ILE A 17 31.36 -6.19 0.26
N LYS A 18 31.98 -6.86 -0.72
CA LYS A 18 31.26 -7.60 -1.75
C LYS A 18 30.68 -8.83 -1.07
N ALA A 19 29.63 -8.63 -0.27
CA ALA A 19 28.69 -9.70 0.00
C ALA A 19 27.92 -9.91 -1.31
N GLN A 20 28.35 -10.88 -2.13
CA GLN A 20 27.58 -11.33 -3.28
C GLN A 20 26.21 -11.78 -2.79
N GLY A 21 25.17 -10.99 -3.08
CA GLY A 21 23.77 -11.36 -2.86
C GLY A 21 23.04 -10.75 -1.66
N ALA A 22 23.60 -9.75 -0.97
CA ALA A 22 22.88 -9.06 0.12
C ALA A 22 22.43 -7.64 -0.29
N VAL A 23 21.11 -7.40 -0.21
CA VAL A 23 20.49 -6.08 -0.42
C VAL A 23 20.50 -5.33 0.91
N PHE A 24 21.07 -4.13 0.93
CA PHE A 24 21.13 -3.29 2.14
C PHE A 24 20.37 -1.98 1.93
N ALA A 25 19.64 -1.55 2.95
CA ALA A 25 19.07 -0.22 3.05
C ALA A 25 19.70 0.49 4.25
N PHE A 26 20.15 1.73 4.04
CA PHE A 26 20.67 2.58 5.09
C PHE A 26 19.69 3.72 5.34
N VAL A 27 19.33 3.94 6.60
CA VAL A 27 18.52 5.08 7.02
C VAL A 27 19.41 6.00 7.85
N ASP A 28 19.72 7.16 7.31
CA ASP A 28 20.46 8.19 8.04
C ASP A 28 19.49 9.04 8.86
N LEU A 29 19.49 8.82 10.18
CA LEU A 29 18.66 9.54 11.14
C LEU A 29 19.16 10.97 11.41
N THR A 30 20.42 11.25 11.04
CA THR A 30 21.05 12.57 11.20
C THR A 30 20.91 13.46 9.97
N ALA A 31 20.36 12.93 8.88
CA ALA A 31 20.10 13.67 7.66
C ALA A 31 19.03 14.77 7.90
N GLY A 32 19.49 16.01 8.05
CA GLY A 32 18.64 17.18 8.29
C GLY A 32 19.45 18.36 8.81
N PRO A 33 18.86 19.57 8.91
CA PRO A 33 17.42 19.84 8.97
C PRO A 33 16.79 20.09 7.59
N PHE A 34 15.98 19.14 7.11
CA PHE A 34 15.21 19.29 5.88
C PHE A 34 13.73 19.07 6.14
N SER A 35 12.88 19.82 5.44
CA SER A 35 11.43 19.63 5.42
C SER A 35 10.90 19.55 4.00
N TRP A 36 9.95 18.65 3.75
CA TRP A 36 9.27 18.58 2.45
C TRP A 36 7.90 17.93 2.59
N GLY A 37 7.02 18.24 1.65
CA GLY A 37 5.65 17.74 1.61
C GLY A 37 4.68 18.80 1.07
N PRO A 38 3.37 18.52 1.11
CA PRO A 38 2.35 19.53 0.82
C PRO A 38 2.45 20.72 1.78
N ALA A 39 2.07 21.90 1.28
CA ALA A 39 2.08 23.16 2.05
C ALA A 39 1.08 23.16 3.21
N VAL A 40 -0.08 22.54 3.00
CA VAL A 40 -1.09 22.25 4.01
C VAL A 40 -0.72 20.92 4.62
N GLY A 41 -0.59 20.88 5.95
CA GLY A 41 -0.20 19.67 6.68
C GLY A 41 -0.95 18.43 6.20
N GLY A 42 -0.19 17.35 6.02
CA GLY A 42 -0.69 16.00 5.78
C GLY A 42 0.10 15.05 6.67
N ASP A 43 -0.42 13.85 6.88
CA ASP A 43 0.31 12.84 7.60
C ASP A 43 1.66 12.56 6.91
N GLY A 44 2.70 12.41 7.72
CA GLY A 44 4.03 12.11 7.20
C GLY A 44 4.71 13.24 6.42
N VAL A 45 4.29 14.51 6.54
CA VAL A 45 5.16 15.63 6.09
C VAL A 45 6.52 15.48 6.77
N ARG A 46 7.60 15.44 5.99
CA ARG A 46 8.93 15.42 6.57
C ARG A 46 9.19 16.79 7.18
N THR A 47 9.44 16.79 8.47
CA THR A 47 9.97 17.89 9.27
C THR A 47 11.18 17.38 10.05
N GLU A 48 11.88 18.25 10.76
CA GLU A 48 13.00 17.84 11.60
C GLU A 48 12.62 16.85 12.72
N LEU A 49 11.33 16.73 13.05
CA LEU A 49 10.81 15.88 14.13
C LEU A 49 10.29 14.52 13.62
N THR A 50 10.17 14.34 12.30
CA THR A 50 9.56 13.13 11.72
C THR A 50 10.44 11.88 11.86
N LEU A 51 11.77 12.03 11.87
CA LEU A 51 12.70 10.93 12.13
C LEU A 51 13.24 11.02 13.56
N PRO A 52 13.51 9.89 14.22
CA PRO A 52 14.07 9.88 15.57
C PRO A 52 15.43 10.60 15.57
N ASN A 53 15.60 11.55 16.48
CA ASN A 53 16.82 12.33 16.61
C ASN A 53 17.31 12.25 18.06
N VAL A 54 18.47 11.60 18.25
CA VAL A 54 19.08 11.38 19.56
C VAL A 54 19.30 12.69 20.31
N ALA A 55 19.80 13.74 19.65
CA ALA A 55 20.06 15.03 20.29
C ALA A 55 18.77 15.73 20.75
N LYS A 56 17.64 15.53 20.05
CA LYS A 56 16.35 16.10 20.45
C LYS A 56 15.62 15.24 21.47
N THR A 57 15.66 13.91 21.37
CA THR A 57 14.95 13.04 22.33
C THR A 57 15.70 12.89 23.64
N VAL A 58 17.03 12.85 23.61
CA VAL A 58 17.89 12.73 24.81
C VAL A 58 18.26 14.11 25.35
N GLY A 59 18.39 15.13 24.49
CA GLY A 59 18.73 16.50 24.93
C GLY A 59 17.55 17.40 25.29
N ALA A 60 16.30 17.07 24.91
CA ALA A 60 15.11 17.86 25.28
C ALA A 60 14.30 17.27 26.45
N VAL A 61 14.60 16.03 26.85
CA VAL A 61 14.24 15.58 28.19
C VAL A 61 15.39 16.05 29.06
N ALA A 62 15.22 17.20 29.71
CA ALA A 62 15.93 17.41 30.97
C ALA A 62 15.52 16.21 31.83
N GLU A 63 16.40 15.21 31.89
CA GLU A 63 16.33 14.20 32.91
C GLU A 63 16.37 15.00 34.20
N ILE A 64 15.22 15.14 34.89
CA ILE A 64 15.29 15.42 36.31
C ILE A 64 16.00 14.19 36.86
N THR A 65 17.31 14.31 37.04
CA THR A 65 18.15 13.31 37.68
C THR A 65 17.59 13.06 39.08
N GLU A 66 17.93 11.93 39.72
CA GLU A 66 17.60 11.77 41.14
C GLU A 66 18.09 12.99 41.93
N GLU A 67 19.26 13.53 41.60
CA GLU A 67 19.80 14.78 42.16
C GLU A 67 18.91 16.02 41.93
N GLU A 68 18.38 16.26 40.72
CA GLU A 68 17.46 17.40 40.47
C GLU A 68 16.07 17.18 41.10
N ALA A 69 15.61 15.93 41.22
CA ALA A 69 14.36 15.60 41.89
C ALA A 69 14.50 15.76 43.42
N GLU A 70 15.68 15.42 43.95
CA GLU A 70 16.09 15.63 45.32
C GLU A 70 16.22 17.11 45.65
N GLU A 71 16.87 17.90 44.79
CA GLU A 71 16.99 19.35 44.95
C GLU A 71 15.61 20.01 44.91
N SER A 72 14.73 19.61 43.97
CA SER A 72 13.35 20.09 43.91
C SER A 72 12.51 19.69 45.14
N LEU A 73 12.69 18.48 45.67
CA LEU A 73 12.01 18.03 46.89
C LEU A 73 12.52 18.82 48.11
N GLN A 74 13.83 19.01 48.24
CA GLN A 74 14.45 19.79 49.32
C GLN A 74 14.05 21.27 49.26
N ASP A 75 13.95 21.85 48.06
CA ASP A 75 13.47 23.22 47.87
C ASP A 75 11.99 23.35 48.22
N THR A 76 11.16 22.37 47.85
CA THR A 76 9.72 22.38 48.21
C THR A 76 9.52 22.25 49.73
N ILE A 77 10.33 21.41 50.38
CA ILE A 77 10.40 21.29 51.84
C ILE A 77 10.85 22.63 52.44
N ARG A 78 11.99 23.17 52.03
CA ARG A 78 12.51 24.46 52.53
C ARG A 78 11.54 25.60 52.33
N GLU A 79 10.89 25.72 51.17
CA GLU A 79 9.96 26.80 50.87
C GLU A 79 8.70 26.71 51.75
N ARG A 80 8.13 25.52 51.95
CA ARG A 80 7.00 25.33 52.89
C ARG A 80 7.38 25.57 54.34
N PHE A 81 8.54 25.06 54.80
CA PHE A 81 8.96 25.16 56.20
C PHE A 81 9.65 26.49 56.54
N SER A 82 10.05 27.31 55.56
CA SER A 82 10.62 28.65 55.79
C SER A 82 9.63 29.66 56.38
N SER A 83 8.33 29.37 56.29
CA SER A 83 7.24 30.20 56.84
C SER A 83 6.75 29.76 58.22
N VAL A 84 7.35 28.72 58.81
CA VAL A 84 6.90 28.11 60.06
C VAL A 84 7.63 28.76 61.24
N GLY A 85 6.92 29.55 62.04
CA GLY A 85 7.43 30.15 63.28
C GLY A 85 7.51 29.16 64.45
N GLU A 86 8.20 29.55 65.53
CA GLU A 86 8.63 28.70 66.67
C GLU A 86 7.52 28.07 67.55
N ASP A 87 6.22 28.28 67.25
CA ASP A 87 5.10 27.95 68.15
C ASP A 87 4.15 26.83 67.67
N TYR A 88 4.56 25.96 66.74
CA TYR A 88 3.71 24.84 66.28
C TYR A 88 3.93 23.51 67.02
N HIS A 89 2.86 22.72 67.19
CA HIS A 89 2.92 21.39 67.78
C HIS A 89 3.63 20.41 66.83
N ALA A 90 4.55 19.61 67.38
CA ALA A 90 5.34 18.61 66.65
C ALA A 90 4.51 17.66 65.76
N VAL A 91 3.26 17.42 66.12
CA VAL A 91 2.30 16.60 65.36
C VAL A 91 1.90 17.26 64.04
N ASP A 92 1.70 18.59 64.04
CA ASP A 92 1.31 19.34 62.84
C ASP A 92 2.42 19.38 61.81
N ILE A 93 3.68 19.41 62.27
CA ILE A 93 4.87 19.36 61.42
C ILE A 93 4.98 18.00 60.71
N LEU A 94 4.73 16.90 61.44
CA LEU A 94 4.75 15.54 60.89
C LEU A 94 3.62 15.32 59.87
N LEU A 95 2.43 15.87 60.11
CA LEU A 95 1.31 15.81 59.16
C LEU A 95 1.60 16.61 57.88
N ALA A 96 2.15 17.82 58.01
CA ALA A 96 2.52 18.63 56.86
C ALA A 96 3.57 17.96 55.97
N GLU A 97 4.50 17.21 56.57
CA GLU A 97 5.52 16.46 55.84
C GLU A 97 4.95 15.24 55.12
N ILE A 98 4.02 14.50 55.74
CA ILE A 98 3.27 13.42 55.08
C ILE A 98 2.55 13.96 53.85
N ASP A 99 1.90 15.13 53.96
CA ASP A 99 1.20 15.76 52.84
C ASP A 99 2.16 16.12 51.70
N VAL A 100 3.39 16.55 52.01
CA VAL A 100 4.42 16.84 51.01
C VAL A 100 4.86 15.56 50.29
N TYR A 101 5.13 14.47 51.03
CA TYR A 101 5.49 13.18 50.45
C TYR A 101 4.36 12.59 49.60
N GLU A 102 3.11 12.70 50.05
CA GLU A 102 1.94 12.21 49.33
C GLU A 102 1.71 13.00 48.04
N LEU A 103 1.84 14.33 48.08
CA LEU A 103 1.75 15.19 46.90
C LEU A 103 2.85 14.87 45.88
N PHE A 104 4.08 14.67 46.36
CA PHE A 104 5.22 14.31 45.53
C PHE A 104 5.03 12.94 44.89
N ALA A 105 4.66 11.92 45.68
CA ALA A 105 4.39 10.57 45.19
C ALA A 105 3.23 10.54 44.19
N PHE A 106 2.16 11.29 44.44
CA PHE A 106 1.04 11.40 43.50
C PHE A 106 1.46 11.98 42.15
N LYS A 107 2.32 13.01 42.16
CA LYS A 107 2.77 13.68 40.94
C LYS A 107 3.83 12.88 40.18
N HIS A 108 4.75 12.24 40.89
CA HIS A 108 5.95 11.64 40.31
C HIS A 108 5.96 10.11 40.29
N CYS A 109 5.24 9.43 41.18
CA CYS A 109 5.24 7.97 41.30
C CYS A 109 3.99 7.29 40.70
N MET A 110 2.80 7.90 40.83
CA MET A 110 1.55 7.31 40.32
C MET A 110 1.50 7.26 38.78
N LYS A 111 0.99 6.15 38.23
CA LYS A 111 0.89 5.80 36.78
C LYS A 111 2.18 5.37 36.08
N ARG A 112 3.31 5.23 36.77
CA ARG A 112 4.51 4.61 36.20
C ARG A 112 4.38 3.08 36.18
N ARG A 113 4.82 2.43 35.09
CA ARG A 113 4.86 0.95 34.99
C ARG A 113 6.04 0.32 35.73
N ILE A 114 7.07 1.11 36.03
CA ILE A 114 8.27 0.70 36.77
C ILE A 114 8.40 1.63 37.98
N GLN A 115 8.54 1.06 39.17
CA GLN A 115 8.55 1.77 40.45
C GLN A 115 9.97 2.24 40.78
N LEU A 116 10.19 3.54 40.99
CA LEU A 116 11.47 4.08 41.46
C LEU A 116 11.77 3.57 42.88
N ALA A 117 13.06 3.41 43.21
CA ALA A 117 13.49 3.06 44.57
C ALA A 117 13.04 4.13 45.58
N LEU A 118 13.25 5.41 45.24
CA LEU A 118 12.77 6.55 46.00
C LEU A 118 11.25 6.51 46.27
N CYS A 119 10.46 6.06 45.28
CA CYS A 119 9.00 5.93 45.47
C CYS A 119 8.63 4.79 46.43
N LYS A 120 9.40 3.70 46.50
CA LYS A 120 9.18 2.63 47.48
C LYS A 120 9.59 3.08 48.89
N GLU A 121 10.69 3.82 48.98
CA GLU A 121 11.23 4.33 50.23
C GLU A 121 10.34 5.43 50.83
N LEU A 122 9.83 6.34 50.01
CA LEU A 122 8.83 7.34 50.40
C LEU A 122 7.52 6.70 50.86
N ASP A 123 7.05 5.66 50.18
CA ASP A 123 5.81 4.96 50.56
C ASP A 123 5.97 4.22 51.91
N GLN A 124 7.12 3.55 52.10
CA GLN A 124 7.46 2.95 53.39
C GLN A 124 7.55 4.00 54.51
N ARG A 125 8.19 5.13 54.27
CA ARG A 125 8.33 6.24 55.24
C ARG A 125 6.99 6.87 55.59
N MET A 126 6.13 7.09 54.60
CA MET A 126 4.77 7.57 54.82
C MET A 126 3.97 6.57 55.68
N HIS A 127 4.16 5.27 55.47
CA HIS A 127 3.50 4.24 56.27
C HIS A 127 4.02 4.20 57.71
N GLU A 128 5.33 4.29 57.91
CA GLU A 128 5.95 4.36 59.25
C GLU A 128 5.50 5.59 60.03
N LEU A 129 5.48 6.77 59.39
CA LEU A 129 5.00 8.01 60.00
C LEU A 129 3.50 7.97 60.32
N LYS A 130 2.67 7.44 59.42
CA LYS A 130 1.22 7.24 59.68
C LYS A 130 0.99 6.29 60.86
N ASN A 131 1.77 5.20 60.96
CA ASN A 131 1.69 4.27 62.09
C ASN A 131 2.14 4.90 63.42
N GLU A 132 3.20 5.72 63.40
CA GLU A 132 3.60 6.48 64.60
C GLU A 132 2.52 7.50 65.00
N LEU A 133 1.88 8.18 64.03
CA LEU A 133 0.78 9.14 64.24
C LEU A 133 -0.49 8.50 64.81
N GLU A 134 -0.87 7.31 64.34
CA GLU A 134 -1.99 6.54 64.91
C GLU A 134 -1.74 6.14 66.37
N GLY A 135 -0.46 5.93 66.74
CA GLY A 135 -0.04 5.63 68.11
C GLY A 135 -0.25 6.77 69.12
N TYR A 136 -0.54 8.00 68.70
CA TYR A 136 -0.83 9.13 69.61
C TYR A 136 -2.28 9.18 70.09
N HIS A 137 -3.20 8.49 69.40
CA HIS A 137 -4.62 8.47 69.75
C HIS A 137 -4.96 7.45 70.86
N SER A 138 -3.97 6.79 71.47
CA SER A 138 -4.16 5.75 72.49
C SER A 138 -4.45 6.25 73.92
N GLY A 139 -4.72 7.55 74.13
CA GLY A 139 -5.19 8.08 75.43
C GLY A 139 -4.09 8.38 76.47
N ASP A 140 -2.83 8.53 76.06
CA ASP A 140 -1.71 8.90 76.94
C ASP A 140 -1.69 10.41 77.28
N SER A 141 -1.05 10.79 78.40
CA SER A 141 -0.88 12.19 78.86
C SER A 141 -0.21 13.10 77.81
N GLU A 142 -0.67 14.36 77.70
CA GLU A 142 -0.18 15.36 76.74
C GLU A 142 1.35 15.53 76.73
N GLU A 143 2.02 15.45 77.89
CA GLU A 143 3.49 15.57 77.97
C GLU A 143 4.23 14.36 77.38
N ILE A 144 3.65 13.16 77.52
CA ILE A 144 4.22 11.92 76.97
C ILE A 144 4.08 11.93 75.45
N ASN A 145 2.93 12.39 74.95
CA ASN A 145 2.68 12.55 73.52
C ASN A 145 3.59 13.63 72.91
N LYS A 146 3.81 14.75 73.62
CA LYS A 146 4.76 15.78 73.17
C LYS A 146 6.19 15.24 73.08
N LYS A 147 6.62 14.41 74.04
CA LYS A 147 7.95 13.80 74.03
C LYS A 147 8.10 12.74 72.94
N LYS A 148 7.09 11.89 72.74
CA LYS A 148 7.03 10.92 71.63
C LYS A 148 7.12 11.62 70.27
N ALA A 149 6.40 12.74 70.10
CA ALA A 149 6.40 13.52 68.86
C ALA A 149 7.76 14.20 68.59
N LEU A 150 8.41 14.71 69.64
CA LEU A 150 9.78 15.24 69.54
C LEU A 150 10.81 14.14 69.24
N ASP A 151 10.64 12.94 69.79
CA ASP A 151 11.54 11.81 69.50
C ASP A 151 11.31 11.25 68.08
N ALA A 152 10.07 11.25 67.58
CA ALA A 152 9.74 10.93 66.19
C ALA A 152 10.38 11.94 65.22
N LEU A 153 10.23 13.24 65.49
CA LEU A 153 10.89 14.30 64.73
C LEU A 153 12.42 14.16 64.72
N LYS A 154 13.04 13.85 65.87
CA LYS A 154 14.50 13.64 65.94
C LYS A 154 14.97 12.39 65.18
N ARG A 155 14.18 11.31 65.17
CA ARG A 155 14.48 10.12 64.36
C ARG A 155 14.36 10.43 62.86
N MET A 156 13.35 11.21 62.49
CA MET A 156 13.13 11.68 61.13
C MET A 156 14.28 12.57 60.64
N GLU A 157 14.75 13.53 61.45
CA GLU A 157 15.90 14.40 61.12
C GLU A 157 17.22 13.63 61.00
N LYS A 158 17.40 12.56 61.79
CA LYS A 158 18.63 11.77 61.81
C LYS A 158 18.72 10.78 60.64
N TRP A 159 17.63 10.55 59.93
CA TRP A 159 17.57 9.58 58.86
C TRP A 159 17.94 10.25 57.53
N ASN A 160 19.14 9.97 57.04
CA ASN A 160 19.57 10.37 55.70
C ASN A 160 18.89 9.46 54.68
N LEU A 161 18.04 10.04 53.84
CA LEU A 161 17.30 9.38 52.75
C LEU A 161 18.22 8.74 51.70
N PHE A 162 19.53 9.00 51.76
CA PHE A 162 20.51 8.53 50.78
C PHE A 162 21.67 7.85 51.50
N LYS A 163 21.62 6.52 51.52
CA LYS A 163 22.73 5.67 51.92
C LYS A 163 23.62 5.45 50.68
N ASP A 164 24.93 5.66 50.81
CA ASP A 164 25.96 5.44 49.77
C ASP A 164 26.09 3.94 49.36
N THR A 165 25.05 3.34 48.82
CA THR A 165 25.14 2.01 48.18
C THR A 165 24.97 2.18 46.69
N SER A 166 26.11 2.23 45.99
CA SER A 166 26.21 2.16 44.54
C SER A 166 25.78 0.78 44.05
N GLU A 167 24.49 0.61 43.77
CA GLU A 167 24.05 -0.44 42.83
C GLU A 167 23.85 0.20 41.45
N GLU A 168 24.51 -0.37 40.44
CA GLU A 168 24.37 0.05 39.05
C GLU A 168 22.91 -0.15 38.60
N HIS A 169 22.17 0.96 38.51
CA HIS A 169 20.81 0.97 38.00
C HIS A 169 20.81 1.59 36.61
N HIS A 170 20.48 0.79 35.60
CA HIS A 170 20.29 1.31 34.25
C HIS A 170 19.04 2.19 34.22
N SER A 171 19.26 3.50 34.22
CA SER A 171 18.29 4.54 33.91
C SER A 171 17.61 4.24 32.56
N TYR A 172 16.38 3.72 32.59
CA TYR A 172 15.50 3.65 31.42
C TYR A 172 14.69 4.95 31.38
N THR A 173 15.21 5.96 30.69
CA THR A 173 14.57 7.27 30.62
C THR A 173 13.41 7.29 29.63
N VAL A 174 12.40 8.13 29.88
CA VAL A 174 11.29 8.41 28.95
C VAL A 174 11.83 8.82 27.56
N ALA A 175 12.99 9.46 27.51
CA ALA A 175 13.74 9.77 26.30
C ALA A 175 14.08 8.52 25.48
N ARG A 176 14.58 7.46 26.13
CA ARG A 176 14.90 6.18 25.50
C ARG A 176 13.65 5.50 24.94
N ASP A 177 12.58 5.44 25.72
CA ASP A 177 11.33 4.80 25.28
C ASP A 177 10.66 5.56 24.14
N SER A 178 10.66 6.90 24.20
CA SER A 178 10.18 7.76 23.12
C SER A 178 11.02 7.59 21.84
N PHE A 179 12.35 7.55 21.97
CA PHE A 179 13.25 7.29 20.86
C PHE A 179 13.00 5.91 20.23
N LEU A 180 12.90 4.86 21.04
CA LEU A 180 12.62 3.50 20.57
C LEU A 180 11.24 3.38 19.90
N ALA A 181 10.23 4.08 20.42
CA ALA A 181 8.91 4.16 19.79
C ALA A 181 8.97 4.85 18.42
N HIS A 182 9.67 5.98 18.30
CA HIS A 182 9.87 6.68 17.03
C HIS A 182 10.70 5.84 16.04
N LEU A 183 11.71 5.14 16.51
CA LEU A 183 12.51 4.21 15.70
C LEU A 183 11.65 3.04 15.22
N GLY A 184 10.85 2.44 16.10
CA GLY A 184 9.90 1.38 15.76
C GLY A 184 8.88 1.84 14.72
N SER A 185 8.35 3.05 14.85
CA SER A 185 7.47 3.66 13.85
C SER A 185 8.17 3.86 12.50
N THR A 186 9.42 4.32 12.49
CA THR A 186 10.21 4.51 11.27
C THR A 186 10.51 3.18 10.58
N LEU A 187 10.82 2.12 11.36
CA LEU A 187 11.05 0.76 10.84
C LEU A 187 9.76 0.15 10.27
N TRP A 188 8.62 0.36 10.93
CA TRP A 188 7.33 -0.05 10.40
C TRP A 188 6.99 0.68 9.10
N GLY A 189 7.22 2.00 9.05
CA GLY A 189 7.06 2.81 7.85
C GLY A 189 7.95 2.33 6.70
N SER A 190 9.22 2.01 6.97
CA SER A 190 10.13 1.51 5.92
C SER A 190 9.68 0.16 5.36
N MET A 191 9.20 -0.74 6.22
CA MET A 191 8.64 -2.02 5.79
C MET A 191 7.40 -1.82 4.90
N ARG A 192 6.51 -0.91 5.30
CA ARG A 192 5.25 -0.63 4.60
C ARG A 192 5.42 0.14 3.29
N HIS A 193 6.38 1.07 3.21
CA HIS A 193 6.51 1.99 2.07
C HIS A 193 7.67 1.65 1.12
N VAL A 194 8.70 0.95 1.59
CA VAL A 194 9.90 0.63 0.79
C VAL A 194 9.97 -0.86 0.47
N ILE A 195 9.80 -1.73 1.46
CA ILE A 195 10.01 -3.19 1.29
C ILE A 195 8.78 -3.87 0.68
N ALA A 196 7.60 -3.61 1.23
CA ALA A 196 6.35 -4.20 0.81
C ALA A 196 5.26 -3.13 0.58
N PRO A 197 5.47 -2.20 -0.37
CA PRO A 197 4.51 -1.17 -0.70
C PRO A 197 3.16 -1.75 -1.15
N SER A 198 2.15 -0.89 -1.02
CA SER A 198 0.81 -1.16 -1.53
C SER A 198 0.80 -1.20 -3.06
N VAL A 199 -0.14 -1.96 -3.61
CA VAL A 199 -0.33 -2.14 -5.06
C VAL A 199 -1.64 -1.47 -5.44
N SER A 200 -1.73 -0.94 -6.66
CA SER A 200 -3.01 -0.48 -7.20
C SER A 200 -4.01 -1.64 -7.31
N HIS A 201 -5.30 -1.30 -7.30
CA HIS A 201 -6.40 -2.27 -7.19
C HIS A 201 -6.51 -3.29 -8.35
N ARG A 202 -5.84 -3.07 -9.48
CA ARG A 202 -6.01 -3.92 -10.67
C ARG A 202 -5.16 -5.18 -10.59
N ALA A 203 -5.54 -6.18 -11.39
CA ALA A 203 -4.73 -7.36 -11.62
C ALA A 203 -3.61 -7.04 -12.62
N TYR A 204 -2.37 -7.32 -12.24
CA TYR A 204 -1.19 -7.11 -13.09
C TYR A 204 -0.57 -8.45 -13.44
N HIS A 205 -0.81 -8.92 -14.66
CA HIS A 205 -0.25 -10.19 -15.12
C HIS A 205 1.17 -10.02 -15.64
N TYR A 206 1.96 -11.09 -15.50
CA TYR A 206 3.24 -11.17 -16.17
C TYR A 206 3.04 -11.45 -17.66
N TYR A 207 3.67 -10.65 -18.51
CA TYR A 207 3.75 -10.86 -19.95
C TYR A 207 5.22 -10.95 -20.37
N GLU A 208 5.54 -11.84 -21.31
CA GLU A 208 6.91 -12.00 -21.81
C GLU A 208 7.36 -10.82 -22.67
N LYS A 209 6.43 -10.21 -23.40
CA LYS A 209 6.68 -9.09 -24.30
C LYS A 209 5.78 -7.91 -23.95
N LEU A 210 6.37 -6.72 -23.79
CA LEU A 210 5.64 -5.46 -23.66
C LEU A 210 5.75 -4.67 -24.97
N SER A 211 4.63 -4.36 -25.60
CA SER A 211 4.56 -3.56 -26.82
C SER A 211 4.06 -2.15 -26.49
N PHE A 212 4.97 -1.19 -26.38
CA PHE A 212 4.64 0.20 -26.12
C PHE A 212 4.25 0.91 -27.42
N GLN A 213 2.98 1.32 -27.52
CA GLN A 213 2.46 2.08 -28.66
C GLN A 213 2.42 3.57 -28.29
N LEU A 214 3.35 4.35 -28.82
CA LEU A 214 3.48 5.77 -28.51
C LEU A 214 2.70 6.61 -29.52
N TYR A 215 1.60 7.23 -29.10
CA TYR A 215 0.77 8.13 -29.91
C TYR A 215 1.10 9.58 -29.58
N PHE A 216 1.83 10.27 -30.45
CA PHE A 216 2.13 11.69 -30.30
C PHE A 216 1.01 12.52 -30.94
N VAL A 217 0.26 13.25 -30.12
CA VAL A 217 -0.88 14.07 -30.54
C VAL A 217 -0.49 15.54 -30.55
N THR A 218 -0.55 16.18 -31.72
CA THR A 218 -0.22 17.61 -31.91
C THR A 218 -1.41 18.40 -32.44
N GLN A 219 -1.44 19.71 -32.18
CA GLN A 219 -2.50 20.58 -32.71
C GLN A 219 -2.46 20.67 -34.24
N GLU A 220 -1.27 20.94 -34.80
CA GLU A 220 -1.03 21.00 -36.24
C GLU A 220 -0.27 19.76 -36.72
N LYS A 221 -0.26 19.53 -38.03
CA LYS A 221 0.45 18.40 -38.63
C LYS A 221 1.96 18.58 -38.53
N ALA A 222 2.61 17.78 -37.68
CA ALA A 222 4.07 17.67 -37.66
C ALA A 222 4.54 16.70 -38.76
N ARG A 223 5.49 17.13 -39.60
CA ARG A 223 5.99 16.27 -40.70
C ARG A 223 6.93 15.18 -40.19
N ASN A 224 7.66 15.43 -39.10
CA ASN A 224 8.65 14.50 -38.55
C ASN A 224 8.73 14.59 -37.02
N ILE A 225 8.93 13.45 -36.35
CA ILE A 225 9.14 13.37 -34.88
C ILE A 225 10.33 14.23 -34.43
N LYS A 226 11.37 14.36 -35.27
CA LYS A 226 12.55 15.20 -34.99
C LYS A 226 12.22 16.69 -34.78
N GLN A 227 11.07 17.15 -35.26
CA GLN A 227 10.61 18.54 -35.08
C GLN A 227 9.89 18.73 -33.75
N LEU A 228 9.46 17.66 -33.10
CA LEU A 228 8.78 17.73 -31.81
C LEU A 228 9.79 17.96 -30.69
N PRO A 229 9.44 18.72 -29.64
CA PRO A 229 10.29 18.94 -28.47
C PRO A 229 10.33 17.69 -27.55
N ILE A 230 10.53 16.49 -28.12
CA ILE A 230 10.50 15.21 -27.41
C ILE A 230 11.85 14.52 -27.48
N ASN A 231 12.34 14.06 -26.33
CA ASN A 231 13.48 13.15 -26.26
C ASN A 231 13.01 11.69 -26.25
N VAL A 232 12.78 11.14 -27.44
CA VAL A 232 12.35 9.74 -27.63
C VAL A 232 13.33 8.74 -27.01
N LYS A 233 14.64 9.05 -27.02
CA LYS A 233 15.66 8.17 -26.44
C LYS A 233 15.45 8.06 -24.92
N SER A 234 15.27 9.19 -24.23
CA SER A 234 15.01 9.17 -22.78
C SER A 234 13.70 8.46 -22.44
N ILE A 235 12.66 8.59 -23.26
CA ILE A 235 11.40 7.86 -23.07
C ILE A 235 11.63 6.36 -23.22
N ARG A 236 12.31 5.93 -24.29
CA ARG A 236 12.61 4.52 -24.54
C ARG A 236 13.47 3.91 -23.43
N ASP A 237 14.52 4.62 -23.03
CA ASP A 237 15.42 4.19 -21.94
C ASP A 237 14.69 4.14 -20.59
N GLY A 238 13.71 5.03 -20.37
CA GLY A 238 12.88 5.05 -19.18
C GLY A 238 11.88 3.90 -19.14
N LEU A 239 11.15 3.68 -20.24
CA LEU A 239 10.18 2.59 -20.35
C LEU A 239 10.86 1.21 -20.34
N SER A 240 12.05 1.09 -20.93
CA SER A 240 12.82 -0.15 -20.86
C SER A 240 13.33 -0.47 -19.45
N SER A 241 13.51 0.55 -18.59
CA SER A 241 13.88 0.35 -17.19
C SER A 241 12.78 -0.31 -16.34
N LEU A 242 11.53 -0.28 -16.81
CA LEU A 242 10.37 -0.93 -16.18
C LEU A 242 10.38 -2.46 -16.36
N LEU A 243 11.14 -2.97 -17.33
CA LEU A 243 11.15 -4.38 -17.69
C LEU A 243 11.92 -5.20 -16.66
N LEU A 244 11.38 -6.37 -16.33
CA LEU A 244 12.18 -7.40 -15.68
C LEU A 244 13.22 -7.97 -16.65
N PRO A 245 14.35 -8.53 -16.18
CA PRO A 245 15.39 -9.08 -17.04
C PRO A 245 14.92 -10.15 -18.04
N SER A 246 13.81 -10.85 -17.74
CA SER A 246 13.22 -11.86 -18.62
C SER A 246 12.27 -11.30 -19.67
N GLN A 247 11.87 -10.02 -19.58
CA GLN A 247 10.91 -9.39 -20.48
C GLN A 247 11.58 -8.71 -21.66
N LYS A 248 10.86 -8.64 -22.78
CA LYS A 248 11.31 -7.96 -24.00
C LYS A 248 10.39 -6.78 -24.29
N SER A 249 10.94 -5.65 -24.71
CA SER A 249 10.16 -4.49 -25.17
C SER A 249 10.14 -4.35 -26.67
N MET A 250 8.98 -3.96 -27.20
CA MET A 250 8.80 -3.45 -28.56
C MET A 250 8.26 -2.02 -28.46
N PHE A 251 8.63 -1.16 -29.40
CA PHE A 251 8.19 0.24 -29.44
C PHE A 251 7.65 0.56 -30.83
N THR A 252 6.38 0.96 -30.90
CA THR A 252 5.77 1.54 -32.10
C THR A 252 5.47 3.01 -31.85
N GLN A 253 5.50 3.80 -32.92
CA GLN A 253 5.32 5.25 -32.85
C GLN A 253 4.28 5.66 -33.89
N HIS A 254 3.32 6.46 -33.45
CA HIS A 254 2.22 6.98 -34.24
C HIS A 254 2.18 8.50 -34.04
N MET A 255 2.00 9.25 -35.11
CA MET A 255 1.80 10.70 -35.06
C MET A 255 0.36 10.98 -35.46
N LEU A 256 -0.37 11.68 -34.60
CA LEU A 256 -1.76 12.07 -34.81
C LEU A 256 -1.86 13.59 -34.73
N SER A 257 -2.60 14.19 -35.64
CA SER A 257 -2.89 15.63 -35.60
C SER A 257 -4.36 15.88 -35.30
N LEU A 258 -4.61 16.75 -34.33
CA LEU A 258 -5.96 17.22 -34.00
C LEU A 258 -6.63 17.96 -35.18
N SER A 259 -5.84 18.53 -36.10
CA SER A 259 -6.34 19.20 -37.31
C SER A 259 -6.84 18.24 -38.39
N GLU A 260 -6.32 17.01 -38.45
CA GLU A 260 -6.67 16.04 -39.50
C GLU A 260 -7.79 15.10 -39.07
N GLU A 261 -7.86 14.77 -37.77
CA GLU A 261 -8.83 13.84 -37.22
C GLU A 261 -9.92 14.59 -36.41
N PRO A 262 -11.09 14.89 -37.00
CA PRO A 262 -12.14 15.65 -36.33
C PRO A 262 -12.68 14.93 -35.08
N ALA A 263 -12.65 13.59 -35.10
CA ALA A 263 -13.13 12.78 -33.99
C ALA A 263 -12.19 12.86 -32.77
N LEU A 264 -10.87 12.86 -33.00
CA LEU A 264 -9.87 13.05 -31.95
C LEU A 264 -9.92 14.50 -31.41
N MET A 265 -10.10 15.49 -32.29
CA MET A 265 -10.32 16.88 -31.89
C MET A 265 -11.56 17.00 -30.98
N MET A 266 -12.67 16.37 -31.39
CA MET A 266 -13.89 16.36 -30.60
C MET A 266 -13.64 15.77 -29.20
N ALA A 267 -12.96 14.62 -29.11
CA ALA A 267 -12.59 14.00 -27.84
C ALA A 267 -11.74 14.94 -26.97
N PHE A 268 -10.73 15.58 -27.55
CA PHE A 268 -9.86 16.54 -26.85
C PHE A 268 -10.63 17.75 -26.33
N SER A 269 -11.47 18.36 -27.17
CA SER A 269 -12.29 19.53 -26.80
C SER A 269 -13.32 19.20 -25.73
N MET A 270 -13.95 18.02 -25.79
CA MET A 270 -14.91 17.56 -24.79
C MET A 270 -14.26 17.29 -23.44
N ALA A 271 -13.01 16.82 -23.43
CA ALA A 271 -12.26 16.56 -22.21
C ALA A 271 -11.61 17.82 -21.61
N ARG A 272 -11.39 18.87 -22.40
CA ARG A 272 -10.80 20.13 -21.93
C ARG A 272 -11.73 20.85 -20.94
N ARG A 273 -11.17 21.21 -19.79
CA ARG A 273 -11.83 21.92 -18.69
C ARG A 273 -10.91 23.00 -18.14
N ALA A 274 -11.50 23.96 -17.43
CA ALA A 274 -10.77 24.97 -16.68
C ALA A 274 -11.31 25.00 -15.25
N ALA A 275 -10.42 25.01 -14.26
CA ALA A 275 -10.81 25.12 -12.85
C ALA A 275 -9.88 26.10 -12.12
N ALA A 276 -10.46 26.86 -11.19
CA ALA A 276 -9.72 27.63 -10.21
C ALA A 276 -9.16 26.68 -9.14
N VAL A 277 -7.84 26.51 -9.11
CA VAL A 277 -7.16 25.67 -8.14
C VAL A 277 -6.52 26.55 -7.07
N PRO A 278 -6.96 26.43 -5.80
CA PRO A 278 -6.31 27.13 -4.70
C PRO A 278 -4.92 26.53 -4.46
N LEU A 279 -3.93 27.40 -4.30
CA LEU A 279 -2.57 27.04 -3.94
C LEU A 279 -2.18 27.82 -2.69
N LEU A 280 -1.76 27.10 -1.65
CA LEU A 280 -1.20 27.71 -0.46
C LEU A 280 0.30 27.96 -0.70
N LEU A 281 0.68 29.23 -0.71
CA LEU A 281 2.08 29.63 -0.80
C LEU A 281 2.80 29.40 0.53
N VAL A 282 4.13 29.34 0.48
CA VAL A 282 4.99 29.13 1.65
C VAL A 282 4.73 30.17 2.74
N ASN A 283 4.40 31.40 2.34
CA ASN A 283 4.11 32.51 3.24
C ASN A 283 2.72 32.42 3.92
N GLY A 284 1.99 31.31 3.76
CA GLY A 284 0.65 31.12 4.31
C GLY A 284 -0.46 31.86 3.56
N THR A 285 -0.14 32.53 2.44
CA THR A 285 -1.15 33.22 1.63
C THR A 285 -1.80 32.27 0.63
N TYR A 286 -3.12 32.38 0.47
CA TYR A 286 -3.87 31.64 -0.54
C TYR A 286 -3.83 32.38 -1.87
N ARG A 287 -3.41 31.69 -2.92
CA ARG A 287 -3.48 32.17 -4.31
C ARG A 287 -4.32 31.22 -5.13
N SER A 288 -5.39 31.73 -5.75
CA SER A 288 -6.15 30.96 -6.73
C SER A 288 -5.51 31.09 -8.10
N THR A 289 -5.22 29.97 -8.76
CA THR A 289 -4.72 29.95 -10.14
C THR A 289 -5.73 29.22 -11.03
N VAL A 290 -6.17 29.87 -12.11
CA VAL A 290 -7.02 29.20 -13.11
C VAL A 290 -6.14 28.28 -13.94
N ARG A 291 -6.46 26.99 -13.97
CA ARG A 291 -5.72 25.97 -14.68
C ARG A 291 -6.59 25.30 -15.72
N THR A 292 -6.09 25.24 -16.94
CA THR A 292 -6.61 24.39 -18.00
C THR A 292 -6.13 22.96 -17.82
N TYR A 293 -7.04 22.00 -17.84
CA TYR A 293 -6.73 20.59 -17.70
C TYR A 293 -7.59 19.72 -18.62
N LEU A 294 -7.12 18.52 -18.93
CA LEU A 294 -7.93 17.47 -19.54
C LEU A 294 -8.48 16.57 -18.45
N ASP A 295 -9.79 16.33 -18.50
CA ASP A 295 -10.44 15.31 -17.70
C ASP A 295 -10.10 13.93 -18.29
N SER A 296 -9.34 13.14 -17.53
CA SER A 296 -8.83 11.87 -17.99
C SER A 296 -9.92 10.82 -18.21
N ALA A 297 -11.00 10.85 -17.41
CA ALA A 297 -12.09 9.89 -17.51
C ALA A 297 -12.94 10.17 -18.75
N ILE A 298 -13.27 11.44 -19.00
CA ILE A 298 -13.99 11.85 -20.21
C ILE A 298 -13.16 11.53 -21.46
N LEU A 299 -11.87 11.86 -21.45
CA LEU A 299 -10.98 11.58 -22.57
C LEU A 299 -10.91 10.09 -22.90
N GLN A 300 -10.72 9.25 -21.88
CA GLN A 300 -10.70 7.79 -22.05
C GLN A 300 -11.99 7.28 -22.68
N HIS A 301 -13.14 7.71 -22.17
CA HIS A 301 -14.43 7.28 -22.69
C HIS A 301 -14.60 7.64 -24.17
N GLN A 302 -14.21 8.86 -24.56
CA GLN A 302 -14.28 9.29 -25.96
C GLN A 302 -13.31 8.51 -26.85
N LEU A 303 -12.06 8.33 -26.43
CA LEU A 303 -11.06 7.57 -27.21
C LEU A 303 -11.44 6.10 -27.37
N GLN A 304 -12.03 5.48 -26.35
CA GLN A 304 -12.54 4.11 -26.43
C GLN A 304 -13.62 3.98 -27.49
N LYS A 305 -14.59 4.91 -27.50
CA LYS A 305 -15.66 4.96 -28.50
C LYS A 305 -15.11 5.05 -29.93
N LEU A 306 -14.01 5.78 -30.15
CA LEU A 306 -13.34 5.86 -31.45
C LEU A 306 -12.61 4.57 -31.81
N SER A 307 -11.98 3.91 -30.84
CA SER A 307 -11.26 2.65 -31.06
C SER A 307 -12.20 1.50 -31.41
N GLU A 308 -13.38 1.43 -30.79
CA GLU A 308 -14.40 0.41 -31.08
C GLU A 308 -14.93 0.50 -32.51
N GLN A 309 -14.95 1.71 -33.08
CA GLN A 309 -15.34 1.94 -34.48
C GLN A 309 -14.24 1.53 -35.46
N THR A 310 -12.99 1.41 -35.00
CA THR A 310 -11.81 1.22 -35.86
C THR A 310 -11.18 -0.17 -35.73
N SER A 311 -11.48 -0.93 -34.66
CA SER A 311 -10.90 -2.26 -34.42
C SER A 311 -11.96 -3.38 -34.49
N LEU A 312 -11.97 -4.07 -35.63
CA LEU A 312 -12.47 -5.44 -35.74
C LEU A 312 -11.70 -6.31 -34.75
N LYS A 313 -12.43 -6.91 -33.81
CA LYS A 313 -11.99 -7.89 -32.81
C LYS A 313 -10.85 -8.76 -33.33
N GLY A 314 -9.64 -8.54 -32.80
CA GLY A 314 -8.54 -9.48 -32.94
C GLY A 314 -8.95 -10.83 -32.34
N GLU A 315 -8.80 -11.88 -33.13
CA GLU A 315 -8.96 -13.26 -32.70
C GLU A 315 -8.14 -13.51 -31.43
N HIS A 316 -8.79 -14.05 -30.40
CA HIS A 316 -8.11 -14.56 -29.21
C HIS A 316 -7.31 -15.81 -29.57
N THR A 317 -6.14 -15.62 -30.18
CA THR A 317 -5.14 -16.66 -30.32
C THR A 317 -4.24 -16.66 -29.09
N ASN A 318 -4.48 -17.64 -28.22
CA ASN A 318 -3.51 -18.35 -27.38
C ASN A 318 -2.50 -17.53 -26.55
N HIS A 319 -2.70 -17.59 -25.23
CA HIS A 319 -1.77 -17.26 -24.14
C HIS A 319 -1.31 -15.79 -24.07
N ARG A 320 -1.30 -15.23 -22.85
CA ARG A 320 -0.91 -13.86 -22.47
C ARG A 320 0.58 -13.55 -22.78
N SER A 321 0.99 -13.63 -24.05
CA SER A 321 2.39 -13.51 -24.46
C SER A 321 2.85 -12.06 -24.66
N THR A 322 1.93 -11.18 -25.06
CA THR A 322 2.20 -9.76 -25.33
C THR A 322 1.19 -8.88 -24.59
N LEU A 323 1.66 -7.82 -23.93
CA LEU A 323 0.84 -6.73 -23.41
C LEU A 323 1.03 -5.50 -24.28
N GLU A 324 -0.07 -4.97 -24.81
CA GLU A 324 -0.06 -3.68 -25.50
C GLU A 324 -0.23 -2.55 -24.48
N VAL A 325 0.66 -1.57 -24.55
CA VAL A 325 0.69 -0.41 -23.66
C VAL A 325 0.54 0.85 -24.53
N PRO A 326 -0.70 1.32 -24.76
CA PRO A 326 -0.93 2.54 -25.52
C PRO A 326 -0.66 3.77 -24.64
N VAL A 327 0.26 4.61 -25.10
CA VAL A 327 0.69 5.84 -24.44
C VAL A 327 0.32 7.02 -25.34
N PHE A 328 -0.72 7.76 -24.95
CA PHE A 328 -1.15 8.98 -25.62
C PHE A 328 -0.43 10.18 -25.06
N TRP A 329 0.34 10.85 -25.89
CA TRP A 329 1.19 11.97 -25.53
C TRP A 329 0.69 13.25 -26.22
N PHE A 330 -0.05 14.07 -25.49
CA PHE A 330 -0.60 15.33 -25.96
C PHE A 330 0.42 16.45 -25.84
N ILE A 331 0.77 17.07 -26.95
CA ILE A 331 1.71 18.19 -27.03
C ILE A 331 0.91 19.45 -27.34
N HIS A 332 0.92 20.41 -26.43
CA HIS A 332 0.18 21.65 -26.58
C HIS A 332 1.05 22.85 -26.19
N SER A 333 0.84 24.01 -26.80
CA SER A 333 1.63 25.21 -26.48
C SER A 333 1.23 25.80 -25.12
N GLU A 334 -0.07 25.83 -24.83
CA GLU A 334 -0.60 26.33 -23.55
C GLU A 334 -0.33 25.34 -22.39
N PRO A 335 -0.21 25.83 -21.14
CA PRO A 335 -0.07 24.97 -19.97
C PRO A 335 -1.29 24.07 -19.81
N LEU A 336 -1.08 22.77 -19.90
CA LEU A 336 -2.13 21.77 -19.83
C LEU A 336 -1.73 20.70 -18.82
N LEU A 337 -2.67 20.34 -17.95
CA LEU A 337 -2.50 19.28 -16.95
C LEU A 337 -3.59 18.21 -17.13
N LEU A 338 -3.44 17.09 -16.44
CA LEU A 338 -4.45 16.06 -16.27
C LEU A 338 -5.08 16.21 -14.89
N ASP A 339 -6.40 16.15 -14.82
CA ASP A 339 -7.17 16.23 -13.57
C ASP A 339 -6.64 17.28 -12.58
N LYS A 340 -6.37 18.48 -13.09
CA LYS A 340 -5.88 19.67 -12.37
C LYS A 340 -4.43 19.64 -11.85
N HIS A 341 -3.85 18.48 -11.56
CA HIS A 341 -2.56 18.37 -10.84
C HIS A 341 -1.52 17.47 -11.49
N TYR A 342 -1.88 16.60 -12.44
CA TYR A 342 -0.98 15.58 -12.95
C TYR A 342 -0.42 15.94 -14.33
N GLN A 343 0.81 15.52 -14.63
CA GLN A 343 1.35 15.59 -16.00
C GLN A 343 1.08 14.32 -16.79
N ALA A 344 0.95 13.19 -16.09
CA ALA A 344 0.66 11.90 -16.67
C ALA A 344 -0.22 11.09 -15.71
N LYS A 345 -1.07 10.22 -16.26
CA LYS A 345 -1.95 9.36 -15.46
C LYS A 345 -2.15 8.01 -16.14
N ALA A 346 -2.14 6.95 -15.33
CA ALA A 346 -2.50 5.61 -15.76
C ALA A 346 -4.02 5.44 -15.72
N LEU A 347 -4.63 5.05 -16.85
CA LEU A 347 -6.04 4.70 -16.95
C LEU A 347 -6.17 3.19 -17.15
N SER A 348 -7.39 2.65 -17.25
CA SER A 348 -7.62 1.19 -17.28
C SER A 348 -7.03 0.48 -18.48
N ASN A 349 -6.94 1.17 -19.62
CA ASN A 349 -6.46 0.59 -20.87
C ASN A 349 -5.46 1.49 -21.62
N MET A 350 -5.02 2.59 -21.02
CA MET A 350 -4.10 3.54 -21.65
C MET A 350 -3.33 4.37 -20.63
N VAL A 351 -2.23 4.96 -21.06
CA VAL A 351 -1.48 5.98 -20.32
C VAL A 351 -1.64 7.30 -21.05
N VAL A 352 -2.02 8.36 -20.34
CA VAL A 352 -2.12 9.70 -20.93
C VAL A 352 -1.01 10.57 -20.35
N VAL A 353 -0.30 11.28 -21.21
CA VAL A 353 0.77 12.21 -20.89
C VAL A 353 0.47 13.55 -21.55
N VAL A 354 0.70 14.64 -20.83
CA VAL A 354 0.56 15.99 -21.35
C VAL A 354 1.90 16.71 -21.26
N GLN A 355 2.27 17.37 -22.36
CA GLN A 355 3.45 18.19 -22.50
C GLN A 355 3.05 19.59 -22.94
N SER A 356 3.63 20.59 -22.26
CA SER A 356 3.43 22.01 -22.55
C SER A 356 4.76 22.74 -22.76
N ASP A 357 4.75 23.95 -23.32
CA ASP A 357 6.01 24.69 -23.56
C ASP A 357 6.66 25.28 -22.29
N VAL A 358 5.94 25.27 -21.17
CA VAL A 358 6.39 25.81 -19.88
C VAL A 358 7.38 24.85 -19.20
N ASP A 359 8.58 25.32 -18.88
CA ASP A 359 9.66 24.54 -18.27
C ASP A 359 9.72 24.63 -16.73
N SER A 360 8.99 25.58 -16.14
CA SER A 360 8.95 25.81 -14.70
C SER A 360 7.55 26.19 -14.23
N TRP A 361 6.86 25.22 -13.64
CA TRP A 361 5.53 25.37 -13.07
C TRP A 361 5.55 25.19 -11.55
N GLU A 362 4.94 26.11 -10.81
CA GLU A 362 4.85 26.03 -9.34
C GLU A 362 3.91 24.90 -8.90
N SER A 363 4.46 23.88 -8.25
CA SER A 363 3.66 22.80 -7.67
C SER A 363 3.06 23.19 -6.32
N HIS A 364 2.12 22.37 -5.85
CA HIS A 364 1.51 22.47 -4.52
C HIS A 364 2.42 21.89 -3.41
N ILE A 365 3.60 21.38 -3.78
CA ILE A 365 4.51 20.66 -2.89
C ILE A 365 5.73 21.55 -2.64
N GLN A 366 6.18 21.57 -1.40
CA GLN A 366 7.26 22.42 -0.94
C GLN A 366 8.43 21.59 -0.42
N CYS A 367 9.63 22.15 -0.53
CA CYS A 367 10.86 21.64 0.04
C CYS A 367 11.62 22.82 0.66
N ASN A 368 11.88 22.75 1.97
CA ASN A 368 12.56 23.78 2.77
C ASN A 368 11.97 25.18 2.56
N GLY A 369 10.63 25.29 2.60
CA GLY A 369 9.94 26.57 2.38
C GLY A 369 10.07 27.12 0.95
N ARG A 370 10.26 26.26 -0.05
CA ARG A 370 10.23 26.66 -1.47
C ARG A 370 9.38 25.69 -2.26
N SER A 371 8.50 26.19 -3.11
CA SER A 371 7.70 25.35 -4.00
C SER A 371 8.60 24.57 -4.96
N ILE A 372 8.34 23.27 -5.12
CA ILE A 372 9.03 22.44 -6.10
C ILE A 372 8.52 22.83 -7.48
N LEU A 373 9.45 23.10 -8.40
CA LEU A 373 9.13 23.47 -9.77
C LEU A 373 9.05 22.22 -10.65
N TRP A 374 7.94 22.11 -11.37
CA TRP A 374 7.66 21.05 -12.34
C TRP A 374 8.03 21.50 -13.75
N ASP A 375 8.70 20.62 -14.50
CA ASP A 375 9.01 20.85 -15.91
C ASP A 375 7.87 20.25 -16.76
N LEU A 376 6.98 21.09 -17.29
CA LEU A 376 5.87 20.63 -18.16
C LEU A 376 6.36 20.37 -19.60
N ARG A 377 7.54 20.87 -19.96
CA ARG A 377 8.18 20.67 -21.26
C ARG A 377 8.81 19.29 -21.40
N LYS A 378 9.24 18.69 -20.29
CA LYS A 378 9.83 17.34 -20.27
C LYS A 378 9.17 16.44 -19.23
N PRO A 379 7.92 15.98 -19.46
CA PRO A 379 7.17 15.14 -18.52
C PRO A 379 7.63 13.67 -18.53
N VAL A 380 8.91 13.38 -18.82
CA VAL A 380 9.46 12.01 -18.92
C VAL A 380 9.31 11.26 -17.60
N LYS A 381 9.58 11.93 -16.49
CA LYS A 381 9.44 11.37 -15.15
C LYS A 381 8.00 10.94 -14.84
N ALA A 382 7.04 11.83 -15.10
CA ALA A 382 5.63 11.54 -14.88
C ALA A 382 5.13 10.44 -15.81
N ALA A 383 5.56 10.45 -17.08
CA ALA A 383 5.22 9.42 -18.05
C ALA A 383 5.67 8.03 -17.60
N ILE A 384 6.91 7.90 -17.10
CA ILE A 384 7.45 6.63 -16.59
C ILE A 384 6.72 6.20 -15.32
N ALA A 385 6.41 7.12 -14.40
CA ALA A 385 5.61 6.82 -13.19
C ALA A 385 4.23 6.24 -13.55
N ALA A 386 3.50 6.92 -14.44
CA ALA A 386 2.19 6.45 -14.90
C ALA A 386 2.28 5.14 -15.68
N SER A 387 3.35 4.94 -16.46
CA SER A 387 3.57 3.70 -17.19
C SER A 387 3.90 2.54 -16.25
N ALA A 388 4.64 2.79 -15.17
CA ALA A 388 4.93 1.80 -14.13
C ALA A 388 3.64 1.36 -13.41
N GLU A 389 2.76 2.30 -13.07
CA GLU A 389 1.45 2.01 -12.50
C GLU A 389 0.57 1.20 -13.47
N TYR A 390 0.57 1.53 -14.76
CA TYR A 390 -0.21 0.80 -15.77
C TYR A 390 0.30 -0.62 -16.01
N VAL A 391 1.61 -0.81 -16.11
CA VAL A 391 2.22 -2.11 -16.45
C VAL A 391 2.23 -3.06 -15.27
N SER A 392 2.51 -2.54 -14.07
CA SER A 392 2.88 -3.37 -12.91
C SER A 392 2.18 -3.00 -11.61
N GLY A 393 1.34 -1.96 -11.61
CA GLY A 393 0.68 -1.47 -10.41
C GLY A 393 1.60 -0.83 -9.40
N LEU A 394 2.78 -0.37 -9.85
CA LEU A 394 3.75 0.30 -9.00
C LEU A 394 3.21 1.69 -8.61
N LEU A 395 2.88 1.86 -7.34
CA LEU A 395 2.40 3.11 -6.77
C LEU A 395 3.54 3.95 -6.16
N PRO A 396 3.37 5.28 -6.08
CA PRO A 396 4.28 6.12 -5.31
C PRO A 396 4.50 5.63 -3.88
N MET A 397 5.76 5.63 -3.44
CA MET A 397 6.15 5.06 -2.14
C MET A 397 5.52 5.78 -0.94
N HIS A 398 5.09 7.04 -1.08
CA HIS A 398 4.37 7.74 -0.01
C HIS A 398 2.92 7.26 0.15
N LEU A 399 2.37 6.52 -0.83
CA LEU A 399 1.02 5.98 -0.74
C LEU A 399 1.03 4.59 -0.11
N ALA A 400 0.17 4.40 0.88
CA ALA A 400 -0.10 3.08 1.43
C ALA A 400 -1.58 2.91 1.76
N TYR A 401 -2.10 1.69 1.61
CA TYR A 401 -3.46 1.36 1.99
C TYR A 401 -3.55 1.18 3.51
N SER A 402 -4.48 1.89 4.17
CA SER A 402 -4.78 1.71 5.59
C SER A 402 -6.00 0.80 5.74
N SER A 403 -5.80 -0.41 6.26
CA SER A 403 -6.91 -1.32 6.52
C SER A 403 -7.84 -0.84 7.63
N ALA A 404 -7.34 -0.02 8.57
CA ALA A 404 -8.15 0.49 9.68
C ALA A 404 -9.12 1.60 9.24
N HIS A 405 -8.76 2.35 8.20
CA HIS A 405 -9.57 3.46 7.68
C HIS A 405 -10.23 3.14 6.34
N GLU A 406 -9.92 2.00 5.74
CA GLU A 406 -10.36 1.60 4.39
C GLU A 406 -10.04 2.65 3.30
N THR A 407 -8.98 3.44 3.52
CA THR A 407 -8.58 4.53 2.65
C THR A 407 -7.08 4.48 2.36
N ALA A 408 -6.67 5.15 1.27
CA ALA A 408 -5.26 5.40 1.01
C ALA A 408 -4.75 6.49 1.96
N SER A 409 -3.71 6.16 2.74
CA SER A 409 -2.97 7.10 3.58
C SER A 409 -1.71 7.58 2.83
N GLU A 410 -1.42 8.87 2.94
CA GLU A 410 -0.20 9.48 2.40
C GLU A 410 0.81 9.66 3.54
N ASP A 411 2.06 9.22 3.34
CA ASP A 411 3.20 9.50 4.21
C ASP A 411 4.35 10.03 3.35
N TRP A 412 4.42 11.37 3.28
CA TRP A 412 5.37 12.10 2.44
C TRP A 412 6.84 11.90 2.84
N THR A 413 7.12 11.32 4.01
CA THR A 413 8.46 10.94 4.48
C THR A 413 9.13 10.00 3.48
N TRP A 414 8.35 9.11 2.87
CA TRP A 414 8.84 8.09 1.94
C TRP A 414 8.83 8.53 0.48
N SER A 415 8.45 9.78 0.17
CA SER A 415 8.55 10.37 -1.17
C SER A 415 9.98 10.85 -1.49
N VAL A 416 10.96 9.97 -1.34
CA VAL A 416 12.39 10.26 -1.48
C VAL A 416 13.09 9.35 -2.49
N GLY A 417 14.28 9.77 -2.92
CA GLY A 417 15.16 9.01 -3.80
C GLY A 417 15.10 9.45 -5.27
N CYS A 418 16.08 9.00 -6.04
CA CYS A 418 16.27 9.34 -7.46
C CYS A 418 15.47 8.39 -8.37
N ASN A 419 14.14 8.42 -8.26
CA ASN A 419 13.24 7.52 -8.97
C ASN A 419 11.98 8.25 -9.48
N PRO A 420 11.24 7.71 -10.47
CA PRO A 420 10.15 8.44 -11.13
C PRO A 420 8.97 8.77 -10.20
N LEU A 421 8.80 8.00 -9.13
CA LEU A 421 7.70 8.13 -8.18
C LEU A 421 7.99 9.11 -7.03
N SER A 422 9.25 9.43 -6.81
CA SER A 422 9.68 10.37 -5.77
C SER A 422 9.45 11.79 -6.24
N ILE A 423 8.75 12.61 -5.47
CA ILE A 423 8.50 14.01 -5.84
C ILE A 423 9.71 14.93 -5.58
N SER A 424 10.53 14.60 -4.60
CA SER A 424 11.66 15.44 -4.16
C SER A 424 12.85 15.45 -5.14
N SER A 425 12.90 14.52 -6.09
CA SER A 425 14.00 14.42 -7.07
C SER A 425 13.54 14.59 -8.51
N LYS A 426 14.49 14.84 -9.42
CA LYS A 426 14.26 14.86 -10.87
C LYS A 426 14.58 13.52 -11.56
N GLY A 427 14.95 12.50 -10.78
CA GLY A 427 15.32 11.18 -11.30
C GLY A 427 14.11 10.46 -11.91
N TRP A 428 14.38 9.59 -12.88
CA TRP A 428 13.34 8.80 -13.56
C TRP A 428 13.72 7.32 -13.76
N ARG A 429 14.86 6.90 -13.21
CA ARG A 429 15.30 5.49 -13.23
C ARG A 429 14.70 4.73 -12.05
N LEU A 430 14.27 3.50 -12.27
CA LEU A 430 13.83 2.64 -11.19
C LEU A 430 15.00 2.17 -10.32
N SER A 431 14.76 2.03 -9.02
CA SER A 431 15.65 1.33 -8.10
C SER A 431 15.43 -0.18 -8.16
N GLU A 432 16.39 -0.96 -7.65
CA GLU A 432 16.27 -2.42 -7.51
C GLU A 432 15.06 -2.80 -6.64
N PHE A 433 14.83 -2.08 -5.53
CA PHE A 433 13.61 -2.24 -4.72
C PHE A 433 12.32 -2.08 -5.54
N GLN A 434 12.27 -1.11 -6.46
CA GLN A 434 11.10 -0.94 -7.31
C GLN A 434 10.95 -2.07 -8.32
N GLN A 435 12.05 -2.60 -8.85
CA GLN A 435 12.02 -3.79 -9.73
C GLN A 435 11.53 -5.03 -8.99
N ASP A 436 11.94 -5.21 -7.73
CA ASP A 436 11.46 -6.29 -6.87
C ASP A 436 9.97 -6.15 -6.57
N VAL A 437 9.50 -4.92 -6.34
CA VAL A 437 8.07 -4.63 -6.15
C VAL A 437 7.27 -4.96 -7.43
N ILE A 438 7.78 -4.58 -8.60
CA ILE A 438 7.16 -4.94 -9.89
C ILE A 438 7.01 -6.47 -10.00
N ALA A 439 8.09 -7.21 -9.72
CA ALA A 439 8.07 -8.67 -9.75
C ALA A 439 7.10 -9.26 -8.71
N ARG A 440 7.08 -8.71 -7.49
CA ARG A 440 6.15 -9.07 -6.42
C ARG A 440 4.69 -8.87 -6.84
N ASN A 441 4.37 -7.77 -7.51
CA ASN A 441 2.99 -7.47 -7.93
C ASN A 441 2.47 -8.48 -8.95
N TYR A 442 3.31 -8.91 -9.89
CA TYR A 442 2.99 -10.00 -10.81
C TYR A 442 2.77 -11.32 -10.08
N ILE A 443 3.62 -11.64 -9.10
CA ILE A 443 3.50 -12.87 -8.29
C ILE A 443 2.20 -12.87 -7.49
N ILE A 444 1.87 -11.77 -6.82
CA ILE A 444 0.65 -11.65 -6.01
C ILE A 444 -0.58 -11.87 -6.89
N THR A 445 -0.64 -11.21 -8.06
CA THR A 445 -1.75 -11.38 -9.00
C THR A 445 -1.88 -12.84 -9.45
N GLY A 446 -0.78 -13.46 -9.90
CA GLY A 446 -0.82 -14.86 -10.36
C GLY A 446 -1.20 -15.86 -9.27
N VAL A 447 -0.71 -15.66 -8.04
CA VAL A 447 -1.07 -16.50 -6.89
C VAL A 447 -2.54 -16.31 -6.53
N GLU A 448 -3.03 -15.08 -6.42
CA GLU A 448 -4.44 -14.81 -6.08
C GLU A 448 -5.40 -15.39 -7.13
N GLU A 449 -5.10 -15.21 -8.42
CA GLU A 449 -5.90 -15.82 -9.49
C GLU A 449 -5.90 -17.34 -9.41
N SER A 450 -4.75 -17.96 -9.19
CA SER A 450 -4.66 -19.43 -9.07
C SER A 450 -5.47 -19.95 -7.88
N ILE A 451 -5.45 -19.25 -6.74
CA ILE A 451 -6.26 -19.58 -5.56
C ILE A 451 -7.74 -19.45 -5.90
N ARG A 452 -8.14 -18.37 -6.59
CA ARG A 452 -9.53 -18.14 -7.00
C ARG A 452 -10.02 -19.24 -7.95
N VAL A 453 -9.21 -19.65 -8.92
CA VAL A 453 -9.52 -20.75 -9.85
C VAL A 453 -9.70 -22.07 -9.10
N VAL A 454 -8.74 -22.43 -8.24
CA VAL A 454 -8.82 -23.67 -7.44
C VAL A 454 -10.03 -23.66 -6.51
N ASN A 455 -10.26 -22.57 -5.78
CA ASN A 455 -11.43 -22.43 -4.91
C ASN A 455 -12.73 -22.54 -5.69
N SER A 456 -12.83 -21.91 -6.86
CA SER A 456 -14.02 -22.02 -7.72
C SER A 456 -14.27 -23.47 -8.19
N ALA A 457 -13.21 -24.21 -8.52
CA ALA A 457 -13.29 -25.61 -8.90
C ALA A 457 -13.74 -26.49 -7.72
N ILE A 458 -13.20 -26.25 -6.52
CA ILE A 458 -13.61 -26.95 -5.29
C ILE A 458 -15.08 -26.67 -4.96
N GLN A 459 -15.55 -25.41 -5.09
CA GLN A 459 -16.96 -25.06 -4.86
C GLN A 459 -17.89 -25.80 -5.83
N ARG A 460 -17.49 -25.97 -7.09
CA ARG A 460 -18.24 -26.80 -8.07
C ARG A 460 -18.31 -28.26 -7.61
N LEU A 461 -17.20 -28.84 -7.13
CA LEU A 461 -17.20 -30.21 -6.60
C LEU A 461 -18.10 -30.38 -5.38
N ILE A 462 -18.10 -29.43 -4.45
CA ILE A 462 -18.96 -29.46 -3.25
C ILE A 462 -20.45 -29.47 -3.61
N THR A 463 -20.81 -28.75 -4.69
CA THR A 463 -22.19 -28.68 -5.17
C THR A 463 -22.65 -30.01 -5.79
N GLU A 464 -21.73 -30.85 -6.24
CA GLU A 464 -22.06 -32.12 -6.90
C GLU A 464 -22.44 -33.21 -5.90
N ARG A 465 -23.72 -33.63 -5.95
CA ARG A 465 -24.20 -34.80 -5.18
C ARG A 465 -23.56 -36.10 -5.68
N THR A 466 -23.05 -36.90 -4.75
CA THR A 466 -22.53 -38.24 -5.01
C THR A 466 -23.67 -39.25 -5.21
N SER A 467 -23.46 -40.23 -6.08
CA SER A 467 -24.39 -41.34 -6.29
C SER A 467 -23.60 -42.62 -6.53
N GLU A 468 -24.20 -43.77 -6.20
CA GLU A 468 -23.54 -45.08 -6.33
C GLU A 468 -23.06 -45.38 -7.76
N GLN A 469 -23.85 -45.01 -8.79
CA GLN A 469 -23.47 -45.16 -10.20
C GLN A 469 -22.34 -44.19 -10.60
N GLY A 470 -22.33 -42.98 -10.03
CA GLY A 470 -21.27 -42.00 -10.24
C GLY A 470 -19.97 -42.34 -9.52
N PHE A 471 -20.02 -43.15 -8.44
CA PHE A 471 -18.86 -43.47 -7.62
C PHE A 471 -17.77 -44.22 -8.40
N LYS A 472 -18.16 -45.17 -9.27
CA LYS A 472 -17.20 -45.89 -10.13
C LYS A 472 -16.48 -44.97 -11.11
N ILE A 473 -17.19 -43.99 -11.67
CA ILE A 473 -16.64 -42.98 -12.58
C ILE A 473 -15.70 -42.06 -11.82
N PHE A 474 -16.12 -41.55 -10.66
CA PHE A 474 -15.31 -40.71 -9.79
C PHE A 474 -13.99 -41.40 -9.38
N LYS A 475 -14.05 -42.66 -8.95
CA LYS A 475 -12.87 -43.43 -8.51
C LYS A 475 -11.78 -43.56 -9.59
N THR A 476 -12.15 -43.54 -10.87
CA THR A 476 -11.18 -43.56 -11.97
C THR A 476 -10.54 -42.20 -12.26
N LYS A 477 -11.17 -41.10 -11.80
CA LYS A 477 -10.72 -39.71 -12.03
C LYS A 477 -10.10 -39.05 -10.80
N GLU A 478 -10.33 -39.61 -9.60
CA GLU A 478 -9.83 -39.11 -8.33
C GLU A 478 -8.30 -38.92 -8.33
N SER A 479 -7.55 -39.94 -8.76
CA SER A 479 -6.07 -39.89 -8.78
C SER A 479 -5.55 -38.71 -9.61
N VAL A 480 -6.15 -38.47 -10.78
CA VAL A 480 -5.78 -37.36 -11.68
C VAL A 480 -6.11 -36.01 -11.03
N MET A 481 -7.27 -35.88 -10.36
CA MET A 481 -7.62 -34.64 -9.68
C MET A 481 -6.67 -34.35 -8.50
N VAL A 482 -6.34 -35.37 -7.70
CA VAL A 482 -5.40 -35.25 -6.57
C VAL A 482 -4.00 -34.92 -7.07
N GLU A 483 -3.54 -35.54 -8.16
CA GLU A 483 -2.25 -35.23 -8.79
C GLU A 483 -2.20 -33.78 -9.27
N LYS A 484 -3.23 -33.31 -9.99
CA LYS A 484 -3.32 -31.92 -10.47
C LYS A 484 -3.41 -30.93 -9.31
N TYR A 485 -4.15 -31.24 -8.26
CA TYR A 485 -4.20 -30.42 -7.05
C TYR A 485 -2.82 -30.32 -6.37
N ASN A 486 -2.15 -31.46 -6.18
CA ASN A 486 -0.80 -31.50 -5.60
C ASN A 486 0.22 -30.74 -6.45
N SER A 487 0.08 -30.75 -7.78
CA SER A 487 0.90 -29.95 -8.69
C SER A 487 0.77 -28.45 -8.40
N VAL A 488 -0.46 -27.95 -8.23
CA VAL A 488 -0.71 -26.54 -7.88
C VAL A 488 -0.14 -26.19 -6.50
N VAL A 489 -0.40 -27.03 -5.49
CA VAL A 489 0.10 -26.81 -4.12
C VAL A 489 1.64 -26.80 -4.08
N ASN A 490 2.29 -27.70 -4.82
CA ASN A 490 3.75 -27.70 -4.93
C ASN A 490 4.27 -26.43 -5.62
N MET A 491 3.55 -25.91 -6.61
CA MET A 491 3.90 -24.64 -7.24
C MET A 491 3.77 -23.46 -6.26
N TRP A 492 2.69 -23.39 -5.47
CA TRP A 492 2.54 -22.39 -4.40
C TRP A 492 3.69 -22.44 -3.39
N ARG A 493 4.06 -23.64 -2.93
CA ARG A 493 5.20 -23.84 -2.00
C ARG A 493 6.51 -23.34 -2.61
N ARG A 494 6.75 -23.62 -3.89
CA ARG A 494 7.96 -23.18 -4.60
C ARG A 494 8.01 -21.66 -4.73
N VAL A 495 6.90 -21.03 -5.12
CA VAL A 495 6.79 -19.55 -5.20
C VAL A 495 7.02 -18.92 -3.83
N ALA A 496 6.42 -19.47 -2.77
CA ALA A 496 6.62 -18.99 -1.40
C ALA A 496 8.07 -19.13 -0.92
N PHE A 497 8.73 -20.24 -1.22
CA PHE A 497 10.14 -20.47 -0.90
C PHE A 497 11.07 -19.45 -1.59
N MET A 498 10.83 -19.18 -2.88
CA MET A 498 11.64 -18.22 -3.64
C MET A 498 11.38 -16.78 -3.20
N SER A 499 10.13 -16.43 -2.90
CA SER A 499 9.75 -15.11 -2.38
C SER A 499 10.37 -14.85 -0.99
N ARG A 500 10.48 -15.89 -0.14
CA ARG A 500 11.18 -15.79 1.16
C ARG A 500 12.65 -15.44 1.00
N GLY A 501 13.29 -15.95 -0.05
CA GLY A 501 14.68 -15.63 -0.38
C GLY A 501 14.87 -14.32 -1.16
N LEU A 502 13.82 -13.49 -1.30
CA LEU A 502 13.81 -12.25 -2.10
C LEU A 502 14.19 -12.47 -3.58
N ARG A 503 14.03 -13.69 -4.10
CA ARG A 503 14.33 -14.04 -5.50
C ARG A 503 13.12 -13.85 -6.40
N TYR A 504 12.56 -12.64 -6.40
CA TYR A 504 11.31 -12.34 -7.12
C TYR A 504 11.43 -12.55 -8.63
N GLY A 505 12.55 -12.16 -9.24
CA GLY A 505 12.78 -12.35 -10.68
C GLY A 505 12.74 -13.81 -11.14
N ASP A 506 13.17 -14.76 -10.29
CA ASP A 506 13.07 -16.18 -10.60
C ASP A 506 11.67 -16.74 -10.30
N ALA A 507 11.00 -16.23 -9.27
CA ALA A 507 9.64 -16.65 -8.92
C ALA A 507 8.61 -16.23 -9.99
N VAL A 508 8.78 -15.06 -10.61
CA VAL A 508 7.93 -14.59 -11.72
C VAL A 508 7.92 -15.57 -12.89
N LYS A 509 9.05 -16.24 -13.18
CA LYS A 509 9.14 -17.23 -14.28
C LYS A 509 8.24 -18.44 -14.08
N LEU A 510 7.80 -18.71 -12.85
CA LEU A 510 6.87 -19.80 -12.53
C LEU A 510 5.40 -19.42 -12.74
N MET A 511 5.09 -18.14 -13.01
CA MET A 511 3.69 -17.68 -13.08
C MET A 511 2.92 -18.32 -14.23
N SER A 512 3.54 -18.49 -15.40
CA SER A 512 2.92 -19.19 -16.53
C SER A 512 2.62 -20.66 -16.21
N SER A 513 3.57 -21.35 -15.56
CA SER A 513 3.37 -22.74 -15.11
C SER A 513 2.32 -22.87 -14.01
N LEU A 514 2.19 -21.86 -13.14
CA LEU A 514 1.17 -21.82 -12.10
C LEU A 514 -0.23 -21.62 -12.71
N GLU A 515 -0.36 -20.73 -13.68
CA GLU A 515 -1.59 -20.52 -14.44
C GLU A 515 -2.00 -21.82 -15.17
N GLU A 516 -1.06 -22.49 -15.84
CA GLU A 516 -1.31 -23.77 -16.50
C GLU A 516 -1.73 -24.87 -15.51
N ALA A 517 -1.03 -24.99 -14.37
CA ALA A 517 -1.36 -25.99 -13.35
C ALA A 517 -2.76 -25.76 -12.74
N SER A 518 -3.10 -24.50 -12.42
CA SER A 518 -4.39 -24.15 -11.82
C SER A 518 -5.56 -24.35 -12.80
N ASN A 519 -5.38 -23.93 -14.06
CA ASN A 519 -6.35 -24.22 -15.13
C ASN A 519 -6.45 -25.73 -15.38
N GLY A 520 -5.33 -26.46 -15.37
CA GLY A 520 -5.29 -27.92 -15.51
C GLY A 520 -6.10 -28.64 -14.43
N PHE A 521 -6.02 -28.19 -13.16
CA PHE A 521 -6.88 -28.69 -12.09
C PHE A 521 -8.36 -28.36 -12.35
N SER A 522 -8.68 -27.11 -12.69
CA SER A 522 -10.07 -26.73 -12.99
C SER A 522 -10.66 -27.52 -14.17
N HIS A 523 -9.86 -27.81 -15.21
CA HIS A 523 -10.29 -28.64 -16.33
C HIS A 523 -10.52 -30.09 -15.92
N ALA A 524 -9.64 -30.67 -15.09
CA ALA A 524 -9.83 -32.03 -14.56
C ALA A 524 -11.13 -32.14 -13.74
N VAL A 525 -11.43 -31.12 -12.93
CA VAL A 525 -12.69 -31.01 -12.19
C VAL A 525 -13.89 -30.92 -13.13
N ASN A 526 -13.90 -29.95 -14.06
CA ASN A 526 -15.01 -29.77 -15.00
C ASN A 526 -15.25 -31.02 -15.85
N SER A 527 -14.18 -31.70 -16.29
CA SER A 527 -14.27 -32.97 -17.01
C SER A 527 -14.91 -34.06 -16.14
N THR A 528 -14.52 -34.17 -14.88
CA THR A 528 -15.11 -35.14 -13.94
C THR A 528 -16.60 -34.87 -13.74
N ILE A 529 -16.97 -33.61 -13.51
CA ILE A 529 -18.38 -33.18 -13.36
C ILE A 529 -19.18 -33.49 -14.63
N SER A 530 -18.63 -33.20 -15.82
CA SER A 530 -19.28 -33.51 -17.10
C SER A 530 -19.52 -35.00 -17.31
N ASN A 531 -18.68 -35.88 -16.75
CA ASN A 531 -18.88 -37.33 -16.81
C ASN A 531 -19.91 -37.83 -15.78
N LEU A 532 -20.11 -37.09 -14.68
CA LEU A 532 -21.08 -37.43 -13.63
C LEU A 532 -22.51 -37.01 -14.01
N HIS A 533 -22.71 -35.95 -14.79
CA HIS A 533 -24.04 -35.47 -15.19
C HIS A 533 -24.86 -36.44 -16.07
N PRO A 534 -24.32 -37.05 -17.13
CA PRO A 534 -25.06 -38.00 -17.96
C PRO A 534 -25.60 -39.20 -17.17
N ALA A 535 -24.84 -39.70 -16.18
CA ALA A 535 -25.27 -40.76 -15.28
C ALA A 535 -26.47 -40.33 -14.40
N LYS A 536 -26.55 -39.04 -14.02
CA LYS A 536 -27.70 -38.48 -13.30
C LYS A 536 -28.92 -38.30 -14.21
N CYS A 537 -28.73 -37.78 -15.43
CA CYS A 537 -29.81 -37.52 -16.38
C CYS A 537 -30.47 -38.81 -16.90
N ALA A 538 -29.68 -39.88 -17.13
CA ALA A 538 -30.20 -41.18 -17.54
C ALA A 538 -31.11 -41.81 -16.47
N ARG A 539 -30.86 -41.53 -15.18
CA ARG A 539 -31.65 -42.05 -14.07
C ARG A 539 -33.00 -41.31 -13.90
N GLN A 540 -33.11 -40.08 -14.40
CA GLN A 540 -34.35 -39.28 -14.32
C GLN A 540 -35.29 -39.50 -15.51
N ARG A 541 -34.80 -40.00 -16.65
CA ARG A 541 -35.66 -40.44 -17.77
C ARG A 541 -36.06 -41.92 -17.59
N LYS A 542 -36.98 -42.20 -16.67
CA LYS A 542 -37.98 -43.23 -16.95
C LYS A 542 -38.99 -42.56 -17.88
N ILE A 543 -38.80 -42.71 -19.18
CA ILE A 543 -39.86 -42.35 -20.13
C ILE A 543 -40.92 -43.43 -19.93
N ASP A 544 -41.92 -43.15 -19.09
CA ASP A 544 -43.19 -43.87 -19.15
C ASP A 544 -43.82 -43.51 -20.48
N VAL A 545 -43.44 -44.26 -21.51
CA VAL A 545 -44.22 -44.29 -22.74
C VAL A 545 -45.52 -44.97 -22.36
N GLN A 546 -46.52 -44.17 -21.96
CA GLN A 546 -47.90 -44.62 -22.02
C GLN A 546 -48.21 -44.84 -23.49
N LEU A 547 -47.91 -46.06 -23.97
CA LEU A 547 -48.41 -46.57 -25.23
C LEU A 547 -49.92 -46.67 -25.09
N ASP A 548 -50.60 -45.61 -25.48
CA ASP A 548 -52.04 -45.53 -25.47
C ASP A 548 -52.57 -46.44 -26.60
N MET A 549 -52.80 -47.72 -26.24
CA MET A 549 -53.23 -48.80 -27.13
C MET A 549 -54.57 -48.49 -27.84
N THR A 550 -55.23 -47.41 -27.45
CA THR A 550 -56.47 -46.86 -28.03
C THR A 550 -56.25 -46.17 -29.38
N THR A 551 -55.03 -45.74 -29.70
CA THR A 551 -54.72 -45.05 -30.98
C THR A 551 -54.47 -46.02 -32.14
N ILE A 552 -54.06 -47.26 -31.84
CA ILE A 552 -53.80 -48.32 -32.84
C ILE A 552 -55.05 -48.66 -33.69
N PRO A 553 -56.25 -48.87 -33.12
CA PRO A 553 -57.44 -49.14 -33.93
C PRO A 553 -57.86 -47.94 -34.80
N ALA A 554 -57.62 -46.70 -34.36
CA ALA A 554 -57.93 -45.50 -35.15
C ALA A 554 -57.08 -45.42 -36.43
N PHE A 555 -55.78 -45.76 -36.34
CA PHE A 555 -54.90 -45.81 -37.52
C PHE A 555 -55.31 -46.93 -38.50
N ILE A 556 -55.78 -48.08 -38.00
CA ILE A 556 -56.26 -49.18 -38.86
C ILE A 556 -57.53 -48.79 -39.62
N VAL A 557 -58.47 -48.08 -38.97
CA VAL A 557 -59.70 -47.59 -39.61
C VAL A 557 -59.39 -46.56 -40.70
N VAL A 558 -58.46 -45.63 -40.43
CA VAL A 558 -58.03 -44.63 -41.42
C VAL A 558 -57.32 -45.29 -42.62
N PHE A 559 -56.49 -46.31 -42.38
CA PHE A 559 -55.84 -47.07 -43.45
C PHE A 559 -56.85 -47.87 -44.29
N GLY A 560 -57.87 -48.46 -43.66
CA GLY A 560 -58.96 -49.15 -44.34
C GLY A 560 -59.80 -48.22 -45.22
N LEU A 561 -60.09 -47.01 -44.74
CA LEU A 561 -60.80 -45.98 -45.52
C LEU A 561 -59.98 -45.48 -46.71
N LEU A 562 -58.68 -45.23 -46.51
CA LEU A 562 -57.77 -44.83 -47.59
C LEU A 562 -57.64 -45.92 -48.66
N TRP A 563 -57.56 -47.20 -48.26
CA TRP A 563 -57.55 -48.31 -49.21
C TRP A 563 -58.85 -48.39 -50.01
N PHE A 564 -60.01 -48.16 -49.38
CA PHE A 564 -61.29 -48.17 -50.07
C PHE A 564 -61.45 -47.01 -51.06
N LEU A 565 -60.95 -45.82 -50.70
CA LEU A 565 -60.99 -44.62 -51.54
C LEU A 565 -60.01 -44.67 -52.72
N LEU A 566 -58.85 -45.30 -52.55
CA LEU A 566 -57.81 -45.39 -53.58
C LEU A 566 -57.95 -46.62 -54.50
N ARG A 567 -59.05 -47.39 -54.38
CA ARG A 567 -59.28 -48.58 -55.22
C ARG A 567 -59.62 -48.16 -56.65
N PRO A 568 -58.82 -48.51 -57.68
CA PRO A 568 -59.05 -48.05 -59.04
C PRO A 568 -60.34 -48.65 -59.62
N ARG A 569 -61.26 -47.79 -60.07
CA ARG A 569 -62.50 -48.19 -60.76
C ARG A 569 -62.16 -48.75 -62.14
N ARG A 570 -62.67 -49.95 -62.44
CA ARG A 570 -62.46 -50.64 -63.74
C ARG A 570 -63.03 -49.80 -64.90
N PRO A 571 -62.36 -49.77 -66.07
CA PRO A 571 -62.80 -48.95 -67.20
C PRO A 571 -64.06 -49.53 -67.84
N LYS A 572 -64.99 -48.63 -68.24
CA LYS A 572 -66.22 -48.99 -68.96
C LYS A 572 -65.88 -49.52 -70.36
N PRO A 573 -66.58 -50.56 -70.86
CA PRO A 573 -66.37 -51.06 -72.21
C PRO A 573 -66.94 -50.09 -73.25
N LYS A 574 -66.19 -49.86 -74.34
CA LYS A 574 -66.67 -49.15 -75.54
C LYS A 574 -67.59 -50.07 -76.33
N ILE A 575 -68.77 -49.59 -76.68
CA ILE A 575 -69.63 -50.15 -77.73
C ILE A 575 -69.46 -49.22 -78.94
N ASN A 576 -69.32 -49.84 -80.12
CA ASN A 576 -68.91 -49.30 -81.43
C ASN A 576 -69.29 -47.85 -81.76
#